data_AF-A0A931AKP1-F1
#
_entry.id   AF-A0A931AKP1-F1
#
_cell.length_a   1.000
_cell.length_b   1.000
_cell.length_c   1.000
_cell.angle_alpha   90.00
_cell.angle_beta   90.00
_cell.angle_gamma   90.00
#
_symmetry.space_group_name_H-M   'P 1'
#
loop_
_entity.id
_entity.type
_entity.pdbx_description
1 polymer ?
#
loop_
_entity_poly.entity_id
_entity_poly.type
_entity_poly.pdbx_seq_one_letter_code
_entity_poly.pdbx_strand_id
1 'polypeptide(L)'
;MSSSPYTYVTLSMRPESAPQLGVSFYTHGLRVSAGMLHSNPRPYLELSSREANVHISTTAAGPVTDADVSTAREIFNAAARYLTECERMHAEQSTATKDADDTAA
;
A
#
# COMPACT_ATOMS: atom_id res chain seq x y z
N MET A 1 11.82 -17.99 10.01
CA MET A 1 11.48 -16.99 11.05
C MET A 1 10.37 -16.12 10.50
N SER A 2 9.17 -16.18 11.07
CA SER A 2 8.04 -15.32 10.68
C SER A 2 8.25 -13.95 11.30
N SER A 3 8.68 -12.96 10.51
CA SER A 3 8.72 -11.56 10.96
C SER A 3 7.29 -11.03 11.03
N SER A 4 6.85 -10.62 12.23
CA SER A 4 5.56 -9.96 12.42
C SER A 4 5.42 -8.75 11.49
N PRO A 5 4.19 -8.43 11.01
CA PRO A 5 3.97 -7.24 10.21
C PRO A 5 4.46 -6.00 10.96
N TYR A 6 5.22 -5.14 10.27
CA TYR A 6 5.70 -3.89 10.85
C TYR A 6 5.49 -2.74 9.88
N THR A 7 5.10 -1.60 10.43
CA THR A 7 5.04 -0.33 9.69
C THR A 7 6.37 0.37 9.90
N TYR A 8 7.07 0.70 8.81
CA TYR A 8 8.31 1.46 8.87
C TYR A 8 8.11 2.79 8.16
N VAL A 9 8.40 3.87 8.87
CA VAL A 9 8.29 5.24 8.38
C VAL A 9 9.71 5.77 8.17
N THR A 10 9.99 6.21 6.95
CA THR A 10 11.25 6.90 6.65
C THR A 10 10.97 8.38 6.47
N LEU A 11 11.56 9.20 7.33
CA LEU A 11 11.60 10.65 7.18
C LEU A 11 13.00 11.01 6.67
N SER A 12 13.08 11.54 5.45
CA SER A 12 14.33 12.07 4.90
C SER A 12 14.27 13.59 4.92
N MET A 13 15.28 14.21 5.52
CA MET A 13 15.46 15.67 5.54
C MET A 13 16.81 15.98 4.91
N ARG A 14 16.80 16.67 3.78
CA ARG A 14 18.01 17.24 3.18
C ARG A 14 18.04 18.74 3.49
N PRO A 15 19.21 19.34 3.77
CA PRO A 15 19.33 20.79 3.84
C PRO A 15 18.75 21.41 2.56
N GLU A 16 18.08 22.55 2.67
CA GLU A 16 17.48 23.29 1.54
C GLU A 16 16.30 22.57 0.82
N SER A 17 15.78 21.45 1.33
CA SER A 17 14.65 20.73 0.75
C SER A 17 13.44 20.67 1.68
N ALA A 18 12.23 20.68 1.12
CA ALA A 18 11.00 20.46 1.90
C ALA A 18 11.05 19.06 2.57
N PRO A 19 10.70 18.93 3.86
CA PRO A 19 10.68 17.63 4.54
C PRO A 19 9.64 16.70 3.91
N GLN A 20 9.98 15.42 3.75
CA GLN A 20 9.12 14.44 3.07
C GLN A 20 8.98 13.14 3.86
N LEU A 21 7.75 12.63 3.91
CA LEU A 21 7.36 11.44 4.64
C LEU A 21 7.05 10.29 3.68
N GLY A 22 7.79 9.19 3.75
CA GLY A 22 7.46 7.93 3.09
C GLY A 22 6.96 6.90 4.12
N VAL A 23 5.80 6.29 3.85
CA VAL A 23 5.24 5.23 4.70
C VAL A 23 5.32 3.90 3.94
N SER A 24 5.89 2.88 4.56
CA SER A 24 5.96 1.52 4.01
C SER A 24 5.31 0.52 4.97
N PHE A 25 4.45 -0.34 4.43
CA PHE A 25 3.88 -1.48 5.14
C PHE A 25 4.59 -2.76 4.70
N TYR A 26 5.16 -3.49 5.65
CA TYR A 26 5.85 -4.74 5.39
C TYR A 26 5.06 -5.93 5.93
N THR A 27 4.79 -6.88 5.03
CA THR A 27 4.46 -8.27 5.39
C THR A 27 5.62 -9.17 4.95
N HIS A 28 5.61 -10.45 5.33
CA HIS A 28 6.70 -11.40 5.02
C HIS A 28 6.97 -11.56 3.50
N GLY A 29 6.05 -11.16 2.63
CA GLY A 29 6.19 -11.26 1.17
C GLY A 29 5.89 -10.00 0.35
N LEU A 30 5.36 -8.93 0.96
CA LEU A 30 4.92 -7.75 0.23
C LEU A 30 5.30 -6.47 0.98
N ARG A 31 5.88 -5.52 0.23
CA ARG A 31 6.11 -4.13 0.60
C ARG A 31 5.19 -3.24 -0.23
N VAL A 32 4.43 -2.37 0.44
CA VAL A 32 3.66 -1.30 -0.23
C VAL A 32 4.16 0.04 0.27
N SER A 33 4.50 0.96 -0.64
CA SER A 33 4.94 2.30 -0.29
C SER A 33 4.42 3.37 -1.25
N ALA A 34 4.23 4.58 -0.74
CA ALA A 34 3.91 5.74 -1.55
C ALA A 34 4.75 6.94 -1.09
N GLY A 35 5.10 7.83 -2.01
CA GLY A 35 5.91 9.00 -1.69
C GLY A 35 6.20 9.88 -2.90
N MET A 36 7.22 10.75 -2.76
CA MET A 36 7.69 11.66 -3.80
C MET A 36 9.11 11.28 -4.25
N LEU A 37 9.37 11.31 -5.56
CA LEU A 37 10.72 11.16 -6.11
C LEU A 37 11.56 12.44 -5.90
N HIS A 38 12.86 12.28 -5.64
CA HIS A 38 13.76 13.37 -5.20
C HIS A 38 14.30 14.23 -6.34
N SER A 39 14.65 13.64 -7.48
CA SER A 39 15.34 14.33 -8.59
C SER A 39 14.37 15.01 -9.57
N ASN A 40 13.10 14.61 -9.55
CA ASN A 40 12.00 15.29 -10.24
C ASN A 40 10.73 14.96 -9.45
N PRO A 41 10.14 15.93 -8.72
CA PRO A 41 9.06 15.69 -7.76
C PRO A 41 7.83 15.11 -8.45
N ARG A 42 7.72 13.78 -8.37
CA ARG A 42 6.61 13.00 -8.89
C ARG A 42 6.08 12.06 -7.82
N PRO A 43 4.77 11.96 -7.64
CA PRO A 43 4.21 10.97 -6.75
C PRO A 43 4.43 9.59 -7.35
N TYR A 44 4.71 8.62 -6.48
CA TYR A 44 4.80 7.22 -6.85
C TYR A 44 4.04 6.34 -5.86
N LEU A 45 3.65 5.17 -6.36
CA LEU A 45 3.15 4.03 -5.61
C LEU A 45 4.00 2.82 -6.01
N GLU A 46 4.55 2.12 -5.02
CA GLU A 46 5.34 0.90 -5.22
C GLU A 46 4.68 -0.27 -4.49
N LEU A 47 4.52 -1.39 -5.19
CA LEU A 47 4.19 -2.69 -4.63
C LEU A 47 5.32 -3.65 -5.01
N SER A 48 6.09 -4.10 -4.03
CA SER A 48 7.22 -5.01 -4.25
C SER A 48 7.05 -6.29 -3.45
N SER A 49 7.17 -7.42 -4.13
CA SER A 49 7.33 -8.75 -3.55
C SER A 49 8.68 -9.34 -3.98
N ARG A 50 8.92 -10.61 -3.67
CA ARG A 50 10.08 -11.35 -4.19
C ARG A 50 9.96 -11.68 -5.69
N GLU A 51 8.74 -11.76 -6.19
CA GLU A 51 8.43 -12.26 -7.54
C GLU A 51 8.13 -11.11 -8.51
N ALA A 52 7.66 -9.97 -8.01
CA ALA A 52 7.28 -8.83 -8.81
C ALA A 52 7.59 -7.52 -8.10
N ASN A 53 8.01 -6.51 -8.87
CA ASN A 53 8.04 -5.13 -8.42
C ASN A 53 7.22 -4.29 -9.40
N VAL A 54 6.18 -3.65 -8.88
CA VAL A 54 5.29 -2.75 -9.61
C VAL A 54 5.56 -1.35 -9.10
N HIS A 55 6.06 -0.49 -9.99
CA HIS A 55 6.29 0.92 -9.72
C HIS A 55 5.39 1.76 -10.62
N ILE A 56 4.49 2.51 -9.99
CA ILE A 56 3.53 3.39 -10.67
C ILE A 56 3.91 4.82 -10.33
N SER A 57 4.07 5.65 -11.36
CA SER A 57 4.32 7.08 -11.21
C SER A 57 3.63 7.83 -12.34
N THR A 58 3.39 9.13 -12.15
CA THR A 58 2.78 9.98 -13.19
C THR A 58 3.64 10.01 -14.45
N THR A 59 3.00 10.08 -15.61
CA THR A 59 3.70 9.95 -16.89
C THR A 59 4.73 11.07 -17.10
N ALA A 60 5.97 10.66 -17.40
CA ALA A 60 7.02 11.42 -18.07
C ALA A 60 7.27 12.87 -17.60
N ALA A 61 8.18 13.07 -16.64
CA ALA A 61 8.95 14.29 -16.33
C ALA A 61 8.25 15.66 -16.20
N GLY A 62 6.97 15.80 -16.53
CA GLY A 62 6.19 17.02 -16.55
C GLY A 62 5.19 17.11 -15.39
N PRO A 63 4.36 18.17 -15.37
CA PRO A 63 3.37 18.39 -14.32
C PRO A 63 2.36 17.25 -14.25
N VAL A 64 1.86 16.97 -13.04
CA VAL A 64 0.74 16.05 -12.82
C VAL A 64 -0.50 16.57 -13.55
N THR A 65 -1.12 15.70 -14.34
CA THR A 65 -2.29 16.01 -15.17
C THR A 65 -3.59 15.47 -14.56
N ASP A 66 -4.73 15.89 -15.08
CA ASP A 66 -6.03 15.33 -14.68
C ASP A 66 -6.13 13.82 -14.96
N ALA A 67 -5.45 13.33 -16.01
CA ALA A 67 -5.38 11.90 -16.33
C ALA A 67 -4.60 11.11 -15.26
N ASP A 68 -3.51 11.68 -14.74
CA ASP A 68 -2.75 11.10 -13.63
C ASP A 68 -3.62 11.01 -12.37
N VAL A 69 -4.39 12.07 -12.07
CA VAL A 69 -5.30 12.12 -10.92
C VAL A 69 -6.43 11.10 -11.07
N SER A 70 -7.01 10.99 -12.27
CA SER A 70 -8.06 9.99 -12.56
C SER A 70 -7.53 8.57 -12.35
N THR A 71 -6.34 8.27 -12.88
CA THR A 71 -5.69 6.97 -12.72
C THR A 71 -5.41 6.65 -11.24
N ALA A 72 -4.86 7.61 -10.49
CA ALA A 72 -4.62 7.43 -9.05
C ALA A 72 -5.92 7.16 -8.28
N ARG A 73 -7.03 7.82 -8.67
CA ARG A 73 -8.34 7.59 -8.06
C ARG A 73 -8.88 6.19 -8.35
N GLU A 74 -8.71 5.69 -9.57
CA GLU A 74 -9.12 4.34 -9.95
C GLU A 74 -8.35 3.28 -9.17
N ILE A 75 -7.03 3.46 -9.02
CA ILE A 75 -6.18 2.58 -8.20
C ILE A 75 -6.68 2.57 -6.75
N PHE A 76 -6.95 3.75 -6.17
CA PHE A 76 -7.48 3.85 -4.81
C PHE A 76 -8.82 3.12 -4.66
N ASN A 77 -9.75 3.33 -5.59
CA ASN A 77 -11.07 2.68 -5.55
C ASN A 77 -10.96 1.16 -5.68
N ALA A 78 -10.04 0.66 -6.52
CA ALA A 78 -9.77 -0.77 -6.64
C ALA A 78 -9.19 -1.37 -5.35
N ALA A 79 -8.22 -0.69 -4.74
CA ALA A 79 -7.64 -1.09 -3.46
C ALA A 79 -8.67 -1.08 -2.31
N ALA A 80 -9.56 -0.07 -2.28
CA ALA A 80 -10.63 0.00 -1.29
C ALA A 80 -11.62 -1.16 -1.42
N ARG A 81 -12.01 -1.53 -2.64
CA ARG A 81 -12.87 -2.71 -2.89
C ARG A 81 -12.18 -4.00 -2.43
N TYR A 82 -10.89 -4.14 -2.72
CA TYR A 82 -10.11 -5.28 -2.25
C TYR A 82 -10.08 -5.36 -0.72
N LEU A 83 -9.93 -4.23 -0.02
CA LEU A 83 -9.99 -4.17 1.45
C LEU A 83 -11.36 -4.64 1.96
N THR A 84 -12.45 -4.12 1.41
CA THR A 84 -13.81 -4.50 1.82
C THR A 84 -14.05 -6.01 1.66
N GLU A 85 -13.59 -6.62 0.57
CA GLU A 85 -13.69 -8.07 0.41
C GLU A 85 -12.85 -8.85 1.41
N CYS A 86 -11.62 -8.39 1.70
CA CYS A 86 -10.79 -8.99 2.75
C CYS A 86 -11.49 -8.95 4.11
N GLU A 87 -12.06 -7.80 4.47
CA GLU A 87 -12.78 -7.61 5.73
C GLU A 87 -14.02 -8.51 5.82
N ARG A 88 -14.80 -8.58 4.74
CA ARG A 88 -15.98 -9.47 4.64
C ARG A 88 -15.58 -10.92 4.85
N MET A 89 -14.59 -11.41 4.10
CA MET A 89 -14.12 -12.80 4.21
C MET A 89 -13.56 -13.10 5.61
N HIS A 90 -12.82 -12.16 6.21
CA HIS A 90 -12.30 -12.31 7.56
C HIS A 90 -13.44 -12.43 8.60
N ALA A 91 -14.49 -11.62 8.47
CA ALA A 91 -15.67 -11.70 9.34
C ALA A 91 -16.42 -13.04 9.18
N GLU A 92 -16.58 -13.53 7.95
CA GLU A 92 -17.21 -14.84 7.66
C GLU A 92 -16.41 -16.01 8.25
N GLN A 93 -15.08 -16.00 8.11
CA GLN A 93 -14.23 -17.05 8.69
C GLN A 93 -14.24 -17.04 10.22
N SER A 94 -14.29 -15.84 10.82
CA SER A 94 -14.35 -15.69 12.27
C SER A 94 -15.66 -16.21 12.87
N THR A 95 -16.78 -16.07 12.15
CA THR A 95 -18.09 -16.58 12.58
C THR A 95 -18.19 -18.10 12.42
N ALA A 96 -17.75 -18.65 11.28
CA ALA A 96 -17.73 -20.10 11.05
C ALA A 96 -16.85 -20.86 12.06
N THR A 97 -15.74 -20.27 12.50
CA THR A 97 -14.86 -20.87 13.53
C THR A 97 -15.55 -20.89 14.90
N LYS A 98 -16.36 -19.88 15.21
CA LYS A 98 -17.07 -19.77 16.48
C LYS A 98 -18.22 -20.79 16.60
N ASP A 99 -18.96 -21.03 15.52
CA ASP A 99 -20.04 -22.03 15.48
C ASP A 99 -19.50 -23.47 15.58
N ALA A 100 -18.29 -23.73 15.06
CA ALA A 100 -17.65 -25.03 15.17
C ALA A 100 -17.17 -25.38 16.58
N ASP A 101 -16.75 -24.37 17.36
CA ASP A 101 -16.32 -24.55 18.77
C ASP A 101 -17.54 -24.74 19.71
N ASP A 102 -18.67 -24.10 19.42
CA ASP A 102 -19.91 -24.21 20.20
C ASP A 102 -20.67 -25.53 19.93
N THR A 103 -20.45 -26.16 18.76
CA THR A 103 -21.03 -27.48 18.43
C THR A 103 -20.22 -28.64 19.04
N ALA A 104 -19.00 -28.37 19.54
CA ALA A 104 -18.10 -29.36 20.14
C ALA A 104 -18.07 -29.34 21.69
N ALA A 105 -18.85 -28.46 22.32
CA ALA A 105 -18.99 -28.32 23.79
C ALA A 105 -20.34 -28.88 24.29
#